data_AF-A0A3P6CHK9-F1
#
_entry.id   AF-A0A3P6CHK9-F1
#
_cell.length_a   1.000
_cell.length_b   1.000
_cell.length_c   1.000
_cell.angle_alpha   90.00
_cell.angle_beta   90.00
_cell.angle_gamma   90.00
#
_symmetry.space_group_name_H-M   'P 1'
#
loop_
_entity.id
_entity.type
_entity.pdbx_description
1 polymer ?
#
loop_
_entity_poly.entity_id
_entity_poly.type
_entity_poly.pdbx_seq_one_letter_code
_entity_poly.pdbx_strand_id
1 'polypeptide(L)' 'MTRPIICVILMVVFVLGMVAKGTQGKNMCHINISYGNEGCESMVCSFDCASNWKGFGECVRTESPNCICAYPCAN' A
#
# COMPACT_ATOMS: atom_id res chain seq x y z
N MET A 1 -20.96 -40.73 -11.57
CA MET A 1 -20.86 -39.32 -12.03
C MET A 1 -20.42 -38.35 -10.92
N THR A 2 -19.84 -38.79 -9.81
CA THR A 2 -19.38 -37.93 -8.69
C THR A 2 -17.93 -37.45 -8.86
N ARG A 3 -17.07 -38.25 -9.49
CA ARG A 3 -15.66 -37.94 -9.77
C ARG A 3 -15.41 -36.63 -10.55
N PRO A 4 -16.12 -36.34 -11.66
CA PRO A 4 -15.85 -35.11 -12.42
C PRO A 4 -16.32 -33.85 -11.69
N ILE A 5 -17.39 -33.93 -10.90
CA ILE A 5 -17.96 -32.79 -10.17
C ILE A 5 -16.98 -32.30 -9.10
N ILE A 6 -16.33 -33.21 -8.38
CA ILE A 6 -15.34 -32.86 -7.33
C ILE A 6 -14.12 -32.15 -7.94
N CYS A 7 -13.64 -32.60 -9.10
CA CYS A 7 -12.53 -31.94 -9.80
C CYS A 7 -12.88 -30.50 -10.22
N VAL A 8 -14.10 -30.29 -10.72
CA VAL A 8 -14.58 -28.96 -11.11
C VAL A 8 -14.64 -28.04 -9.89
N ILE A 9 -15.18 -28.51 -8.77
CA ILE A 9 -15.25 -27.72 -7.53
C ILE A 9 -13.85 -27.34 -7.05
N LEU A 10 -12.91 -28.30 -7.03
CA LEU A 10 -11.53 -28.03 -6.62
C LEU A 10 -10.83 -27.02 -7.54
N MET A 11 -11.02 -27.12 -8.86
CA MET A 11 -10.44 -26.16 -9.80
C MET A 11 -10.98 -24.74 -9.57
N VAL A 12 -12.29 -24.60 -9.36
CA VAL A 12 -12.91 -23.29 -9.07
C VAL A 12 -12.36 -22.69 -7.77
N VAL A 13 -12.26 -23.49 -6.71
CA VAL A 13 -11.70 -23.04 -5.42
C VAL A 13 -10.22 -22.65 -5.56
N PHE A 14 -9.44 -23.40 -6.35
CA PHE A 14 -8.02 -23.13 -6.55
C PHE A 14 -7.77 -21.83 -7.34
N VAL A 15 -8.59 -21.55 -8.36
CA VAL A 15 -8.54 -20.29 -9.12
C VAL A 15 -8.89 -19.09 -8.22
N LEU A 16 -9.94 -19.20 -7.40
CA LEU A 16 -10.31 -18.16 -6.44
C LEU A 16 -9.21 -17.92 -5.38
N GLY A 17 -8.57 -19.00 -4.91
CA GLY A 17 -7.48 -18.94 -3.93
C GLY A 17 -6.20 -18.27 -4.45
N MET A 18 -5.89 -18.40 -5.75
CA MET A 18 -4.73 -17.70 -6.34
C MET A 18 -4.95 -16.20 -6.48
N VAL A 19 -6.18 -15.76 -6.77
CA VAL A 19 -6.51 -14.33 -6.91
C VAL A 19 -6.37 -13.60 -5.57
N ALA A 20 -6.69 -14.25 -4.45
CA ALA A 20 -6.58 -13.66 -3.11
C ALA A 20 -5.12 -13.41 -2.65
N LYS A 21 -4.13 -14.10 -3.23
CA LYS A 21 -2.71 -13.87 -2.95
C LYS A 21 -2.13 -12.65 -3.67
N GLY A 22 -2.80 -12.16 -4.72
CA GLY A 22 -2.36 -10.97 -5.46
C GLY A 22 -2.70 -9.64 -4.78
N THR A 23 -3.61 -9.64 -3.80
CA THR A 23 -4.13 -8.41 -3.18
C THR A 23 -3.78 -8.26 -1.70
N GLN A 24 -3.27 -9.33 -1.05
CA GLN A 24 -2.80 -9.24 0.32
C GLN A 24 -1.33 -8.80 0.35
N GLY A 25 -1.14 -7.48 0.44
CA GLY A 25 0.07 -6.89 1.02
C GLY A 25 1.32 -6.94 0.14
N LYS A 26 1.44 -5.99 -0.78
CA LYS A 26 2.72 -5.26 -0.77
C LYS A 26 2.81 -4.67 0.63
N ASN A 27 3.75 -5.13 1.46
CA ASN A 27 3.99 -4.53 2.77
C ASN A 27 4.33 -3.06 2.50
N MET A 28 3.34 -2.18 2.70
CA MET A 28 3.52 -0.74 2.58
C MET A 28 3.92 -0.25 3.96
N CYS A 29 5.10 0.34 4.03
CA CYS A 29 5.60 1.01 5.20
C CYS A 29 5.12 2.46 5.17
N HIS A 30 4.85 3.00 6.35
CA HIS A 30 4.44 4.38 6.53
C HIS A 30 5.45 5.12 7.41
N ILE A 31 5.88 6.30 6.99
CA ILE A 31 6.63 7.23 7.84
C ILE A 31 5.93 8.59 7.86
N ASN A 32 6.06 9.27 9.00
CA ASN A 32 5.57 10.63 9.16
C ASN A 32 6.75 11.60 9.12
N ILE A 33 6.69 12.55 8.19
CA ILE A 33 7.65 13.63 8.07
C ILE A 33 6.98 14.88 8.64
N SER A 34 7.57 15.45 9.70
CA SER A 34 7.13 16.70 10.30
C SER A 34 7.98 17.83 9.75
N TYR A 35 7.34 18.80 9.09
CA TYR A 35 7.98 20.02 8.60
C TYR A 35 7.92 21.17 9.64
N GLY A 36 7.53 20.88 10.88
CA GLY A 36 7.40 21.88 11.93
C GLY A 36 6.38 22.97 11.58
N ASN A 37 6.78 24.25 11.72
CA ASN A 37 5.92 25.41 11.48
C ASN A 37 5.77 25.79 10.01
N GLU A 38 6.51 25.18 9.10
CA GLU A 38 6.53 25.58 7.68
C GLU A 38 5.29 25.10 6.90
N GLY A 39 4.44 24.31 7.55
CA GLY A 39 3.26 23.72 6.92
C GLY A 39 3.63 22.52 6.05
N CYS A 40 2.65 21.68 5.74
CA CYS A 40 2.86 20.55 4.84
C CYS A 40 2.45 20.96 3.42
N GLU A 41 3.42 21.17 2.55
CA GLU A 41 3.18 21.39 1.13
C GLU A 41 3.10 20.05 0.39
N SER A 42 1.97 19.80 -0.30
CA SER A 42 1.69 18.51 -0.93
C SER A 42 2.73 18.12 -2.00
N MET A 43 3.25 19.11 -2.74
CA MET A 43 4.25 18.85 -3.78
C MET A 43 5.58 18.44 -3.18
N VAL A 44 6.04 19.15 -2.14
CA VAL A 44 7.28 18.85 -1.42
C VAL A 44 7.19 17.48 -0.75
N CYS A 45 6.10 17.22 -0.03
CA CYS A 45 5.84 15.92 0.61
C CYS A 45 5.88 14.76 -0.39
N SER A 46 5.23 14.91 -1.55
CA SER A 46 5.22 13.88 -2.59
C SER A 46 6.61 13.68 -3.21
N PHE A 47 7.33 14.76 -3.47
CA PHE A 47 8.68 14.73 -4.04
C PHE A 47 9.69 14.08 -3.09
N ASP A 48 9.67 14.44 -1.81
CA ASP A 48 10.55 13.86 -0.79
C ASP A 48 10.29 12.37 -0.62
N CYS A 49 9.01 11.97 -0.63
CA CYS A 49 8.60 10.57 -0.60
C CYS A 49 9.08 9.75 -1.79
N ALA A 50 8.91 10.30 -2.99
CA ALA A 50 9.36 9.66 -4.22
C ALA A 50 10.89 9.53 -4.28
N SER A 51 11.60 10.58 -3.85
CA SER A 51 13.06 10.66 -3.92
C SER A 51 13.76 9.73 -2.92
N ASN A 52 13.27 9.66 -1.68
CA ASN A 52 13.95 8.92 -0.62
C ASN A 52 13.46 7.46 -0.51
N TRP A 53 12.17 7.21 -0.73
CA TRP A 53 11.57 5.88 -0.49
C TRP A 53 10.92 5.27 -1.73
N LYS A 54 10.95 5.94 -2.89
CA LYS A 54 10.19 5.54 -4.10
C LYS A 54 8.71 5.32 -3.76
N GLY A 55 8.22 6.12 -2.82
CA GLY A 55 6.87 6.06 -2.28
C GLY A 55 6.01 7.22 -2.76
N PHE A 56 4.83 7.31 -2.17
CA PHE A 56 3.87 8.38 -2.38
C PHE A 56 3.60 9.10 -1.05
N GLY A 57 3.65 10.43 -1.07
CA GLY A 57 3.46 11.27 0.10
C GLY A 57 2.17 12.06 0.03
N GLU A 58 1.41 12.12 1.13
CA GLU A 58 0.26 13.01 1.29
C GLU A 58 0.35 13.85 2.55
N CYS A 59 -0.07 15.11 2.43
CA CYS A 59 -0.21 15.99 3.57
C CYS A 59 -1.57 15.79 4.25
N VAL A 60 -1.54 15.48 5.54
CA VAL A 60 -2.74 15.42 6.37
C VAL A 60 -2.93 16.76 7.07
N ARG A 61 -4.07 17.40 6.81
CA ARG A 61 -4.47 18.66 7.42
C ARG A 61 -5.01 18.40 8.83
N THR A 62 -4.10 18.22 9.77
CA THR A 62 -4.37 18.21 11.22
C THR A 62 -3.87 19.49 11.89
N GLU A 63 -4.15 19.67 13.19
CA GLU A 63 -3.58 20.75 14.03
C GLU A 63 -2.06 20.90 13.88
N SER A 64 -1.38 19.82 13.51
CA SER A 64 0.03 19.80 13.10
C SER A 64 0.09 19.18 11.70
N PRO A 65 0.33 19.97 10.64
CA PRO A 65 0.32 19.45 9.27
C PRO A 65 1.52 18.51 9.07
N ASN A 66 1.23 17.22 8.92
CA ASN A 66 2.24 16.18 8.75
C ASN A 66 2.15 15.55 7.35
N CYS A 67 3.30 15.17 6.81
CA CYS A 67 3.38 14.41 5.57
C CYS A 67 3.46 12.92 5.90
N ILE A 68 2.50 12.15 5.38
CA ILE A 68 2.48 10.69 5.49
C ILE A 68 3.05 10.11 4.20
N CYS A 69 4.15 9.40 4.32
CA CYS A 69 4.79 8.70 3.21
C CYS A 69 4.42 7.22 3.21
N ALA A 70 3.80 6.73 2.15
CA ALA A 70 3.55 5.31 1.93
C ALA A 70 4.56 4.77 0.90
N TYR A 71 5.34 3.76 1.27
CA TYR A 71 6.36 3.19 0.39
C TYR A 71 6.49 1.67 0.55
N PRO A 72 7.04 0.94 -0.44
CA PRO A 72 7.29 -0.49 -0.29
C PRO A 72 8.32 -0.72 0.81
N CYS A 73 7.99 -1.51 1.84
CA CYS A 73 8.96 -1.89 2.87
C CYS A 73 10.16 -2.58 2.21
N ALA A 74 11.38 -2.20 2.61
CA ALA A 74 12.55 -3.03 2.35
C ALA A 74 12.39 -4.33 3.14
N ASN A 75 12.55 -5.45 2.47
CA ASN A 75 12.40 -6.80 3.04
C ASN A 75 13.61 -7.18 3.89
#